data_AF-A0A453CJ58-F1
#
_entry.id   AF-A0A453CJ58-F1
#
_cell.length_a   1.000
_cell.length_b   1.000
_cell.length_c   1.000
_cell.angle_alpha   90.00
_cell.angle_beta   90.00
_cell.angle_gamma   90.00
#
_symmetry.space_group_name_H-M   'P 1'
#
loop_
_entity.id
_entity.type
_entity.pdbx_description
1 polymer ?
#
loop_
_entity_poly.entity_id
_entity_poly.type
_entity_poly.pdbx_seq_one_letter_code
_entity_poly.pdbx_strand_id
1 'polypeptide(L)'
;MHRDGMGIHLLQRSAGSDAPPRSPAINPKGNHISFQSLDMALTKARLRGMNLEVVTTRVWDGETTVEQLFFHDPDGNVIEICNCEDLPVVPLAPPACLAKQTVQMNVHL
;
A
#
# COMPACT_ATOMS: atom_id res chain seq x y z
N MET A 1 -12.63 19.37 17.14
CA MET A 1 -11.67 18.95 16.10
C MET A 1 -11.92 17.46 15.89
N HIS A 2 -12.77 17.10 14.93
CA HIS A 2 -13.08 15.69 14.68
C HIS A 2 -11.92 15.10 13.87
N ARG A 3 -11.32 14.01 14.37
CA ARG A 3 -10.38 13.21 13.59
C ARG A 3 -11.23 12.27 12.76
N ASP A 4 -11.55 12.68 11.54
CA ASP A 4 -12.28 11.87 10.57
C ASP A 4 -11.34 10.78 10.04
N GLY A 5 -11.06 9.80 10.90
CA GLY A 5 -10.23 8.64 10.60
C GLY A 5 -11.06 7.55 9.93
N MET A 6 -10.50 6.91 8.91
CA MET A 6 -11.05 5.71 8.31
C MET A 6 -10.30 4.48 8.86
N GLY A 7 -11.05 3.50 9.35
CA GLY A 7 -10.51 2.19 9.71
C GLY A 7 -10.74 1.21 8.56
N ILE A 8 -9.71 0.45 8.19
CA ILE A 8 -9.80 -0.62 7.20
C ILE A 8 -9.42 -1.92 7.91
N HIS A 9 -10.31 -2.92 7.83
CA HIS A 9 -10.06 -4.25 8.38
C HIS A 9 -9.88 -5.23 7.23
N LEU A 10 -8.73 -5.91 7.20
CA LEU A 10 -8.48 -7.02 6.27
C LEU A 10 -8.86 -8.32 6.96
N LEU A 11 -9.89 -9.01 6.45
CA LEU A 11 -10.39 -10.25 7.02
C LEU A 11 -9.87 -11.43 6.20
N GLN A 12 -9.26 -12.39 6.89
CA GLN A 12 -8.81 -13.62 6.27
C GLN A 12 -10.01 -14.49 5.84
N ARG A 13 -9.94 -15.08 4.66
CA ARG A 13 -10.99 -15.96 4.12
C ARG A 13 -11.09 -17.26 4.92
N SER A 14 -12.32 -17.79 5.01
CA SER A 14 -12.57 -19.10 5.59
C SER A 14 -11.98 -20.22 4.74
N ALA A 15 -11.57 -21.33 5.37
CA ALA A 15 -11.18 -22.54 4.67
C ALA A 15 -12.31 -23.03 3.74
N GLY A 16 -11.97 -23.42 2.51
CA GLY A 16 -12.94 -23.88 1.51
C GLY A 16 -13.68 -22.78 0.75
N SER A 17 -13.27 -21.51 0.86
CA SER A 17 -13.78 -20.44 -0.01
C SER A 17 -13.51 -20.75 -1.48
N ASP A 18 -14.47 -20.45 -2.37
CA ASP A 18 -14.34 -20.58 -3.83
C ASP A 18 -13.46 -19.49 -4.47
N ALA A 19 -12.64 -18.82 -3.66
CA ALA A 19 -11.74 -17.79 -4.10
C ALA A 19 -10.57 -18.40 -4.89
N PRO A 20 -10.01 -17.64 -5.86
CA PRO A 20 -8.89 -18.11 -6.65
C PRO A 20 -7.72 -18.63 -5.81
N PRO A 21 -6.94 -19.58 -6.35
CA PRO A 21 -5.71 -20.03 -5.72
C PRO A 21 -4.71 -18.86 -5.61
N ARG A 22 -3.87 -18.93 -4.59
CA ARG A 22 -2.87 -17.89 -4.30
C ARG A 22 -1.85 -17.83 -5.43
N SER A 23 -1.50 -16.63 -5.86
CA SER A 23 -0.35 -16.43 -6.74
C SER A 23 0.91 -16.87 -5.99
N PRO A 24 1.75 -17.74 -6.56
CA PRO A 24 2.92 -18.26 -5.86
C PRO A 24 4.05 -17.23 -5.76
N ALA A 25 4.06 -16.22 -6.64
CA ALA A 25 5.10 -15.21 -6.70
C ALA A 25 4.49 -13.82 -6.48
N ILE A 26 5.21 -12.98 -5.72
CA ILE A 26 4.87 -11.57 -5.56
C ILE A 26 5.15 -10.85 -6.88
N ASN A 27 4.13 -10.26 -7.49
CA ASN A 27 4.25 -9.46 -8.70
C ASN A 27 3.95 -7.97 -8.39
N PRO A 28 4.98 -7.11 -8.26
CA PRO A 28 4.80 -5.68 -8.00
C PRO A 28 3.95 -4.93 -9.04
N LYS A 29 3.82 -5.46 -10.27
CA LYS A 29 3.00 -4.88 -11.34
C LYS A 29 1.59 -5.46 -11.41
N GLY A 30 1.26 -6.44 -10.57
CA GLY A 30 -0.08 -7.01 -10.46
C GLY A 30 -0.98 -6.18 -9.56
N ASN A 31 -2.25 -6.56 -9.47
CA ASN A 31 -3.21 -5.91 -8.58
C ASN A 31 -2.76 -6.02 -7.11
N HIS A 32 -2.79 -4.89 -6.39
CA HIS A 32 -2.41 -4.80 -4.98
C HIS A 32 -3.17 -3.69 -4.26
N ILE A 33 -3.19 -3.75 -2.93
CA ILE A 33 -3.67 -2.66 -2.07
C ILE A 33 -2.45 -2.00 -1.42
N SER A 34 -2.37 -0.67 -1.51
CA SER A 34 -1.23 0.10 -1.01
C SER A 34 -1.57 0.85 0.28
N PHE A 35 -0.65 0.83 1.24
CA PHE A 35 -0.68 1.66 2.44
C PHE A 35 0.59 2.51 2.54
N GLN A 36 0.46 3.66 3.18
CA GLN A 36 1.58 4.58 3.37
C GLN A 36 2.24 4.36 4.73
N SER A 37 3.56 4.47 4.76
CA SER A 37 4.36 4.37 5.97
C SER A 37 5.31 5.56 6.07
N LEU A 38 5.20 6.31 7.17
CA LEU A 38 6.09 7.42 7.50
C LEU A 38 7.51 6.96 7.88
N ASP A 39 7.66 5.70 8.31
CA ASP A 39 8.95 5.13 8.70
C ASP A 39 9.17 3.77 8.02
N MET A 40 9.77 3.82 6.82
CA MET A 40 10.09 2.62 6.05
C MET A 40 11.14 1.74 6.74
N ALA A 41 12.03 2.30 7.56
CA ALA A 41 13.04 1.51 8.26
C ALA A 41 12.39 0.63 9.34
N LEU A 42 11.50 1.22 10.15
CA LEU A 42 10.71 0.49 11.14
C LEU A 42 9.80 -0.56 10.49
N THR A 43 9.12 -0.19 9.40
CA THR A 43 8.27 -1.12 8.64
C THR A 43 9.06 -2.33 8.13
N LYS A 44 10.23 -2.12 7.51
CA LYS A 44 11.12 -3.22 7.07
C LYS A 44 11.55 -4.10 8.24
N ALA A 45 11.91 -3.51 9.37
CA ALA A 45 12.30 -4.27 10.55
C ALA A 45 11.18 -5.17 11.07
N ARG A 46 9.93 -4.67 11.10
CA ARG A 46 8.75 -5.45 11.50
C ARG A 46 8.44 -6.58 10.53
N LEU A 47 8.41 -6.31 9.23
CA LEU A 47 8.15 -7.33 8.20
C LEU A 47 9.19 -8.46 8.25
N ARG A 48 10.47 -8.12 8.45
CA ARG A 48 11.55 -9.10 8.66
C ARG A 48 11.33 -9.94 9.91
N GLY A 49 10.92 -9.31 11.02
CA GLY A 49 10.61 -10.01 12.27
C GLY A 49 9.43 -10.99 12.16
N MET A 50 8.54 -10.77 11.19
CA MET A 50 7.42 -11.67 10.88
C MET A 50 7.80 -12.81 9.92
N ASN A 51 9.04 -12.85 9.43
CA ASN A 51 9.54 -13.82 8.46
C ASN A 51 8.70 -13.89 7.17
N LEU A 52 8.21 -12.74 6.71
CA LEU A 52 7.48 -12.61 5.45
C LEU A 52 8.45 -12.50 4.28
N GLU A 53 8.09 -13.12 3.15
CA GLU A 53 8.74 -12.84 1.87
C GLU A 53 8.36 -11.41 1.44
N VAL A 54 9.37 -10.58 1.19
CA VAL A 54 9.18 -9.18 0.80
C VAL A 54 9.97 -8.89 -0.47
N VAL A 55 9.30 -8.39 -1.49
CA VAL A 55 9.94 -7.80 -2.68
C VAL A 55 10.05 -6.30 -2.47
N THR A 56 11.25 -5.75 -2.60
CA THR A 56 11.51 -4.31 -2.53
C THR A 56 11.73 -3.76 -3.93
N THR A 57 11.05 -2.67 -4.26
CA THR A 57 11.31 -1.89 -5.49
C THR A 57 11.59 -0.44 -5.13
N ARG A 58 12.20 0.26 -6.07
CA ARG A 58 12.36 1.72 -6.02
C ARG A 58 11.88 2.31 -7.33
N VAL A 59 11.06 3.33 -7.23
CA VAL A 59 10.57 4.09 -8.38
C VAL A 59 11.10 5.50 -8.25
N TRP A 60 11.58 6.04 -9.38
CA TRP A 60 11.99 7.43 -9.49
C TRP A 60 10.86 8.23 -10.15
N ASP A 61 10.49 9.34 -9.51
CA ASP A 61 9.69 10.39 -10.11
C ASP A 61 10.42 11.74 -9.92
N GLY A 62 11.07 12.22 -10.98
CA GLY A 62 11.95 13.39 -10.90
C GLY A 62 13.09 13.19 -9.91
N GLU A 63 13.15 14.04 -8.88
CA GLU A 63 14.14 13.99 -7.80
C GLU A 63 13.70 13.09 -6.63
N THR A 64 12.44 12.67 -6.62
CA THR A 64 11.86 11.83 -5.57
C THR A 64 12.15 10.35 -5.83
N THR A 65 12.57 9.64 -4.79
CA THR A 65 12.69 8.17 -4.80
C THR A 65 11.66 7.57 -3.87
N VAL A 66 10.70 6.84 -4.43
CA VAL A 66 9.71 6.09 -3.65
C VAL A 66 10.22 4.67 -3.46
N GLU A 67 10.33 4.23 -2.20
CA GLU A 67 10.59 2.84 -1.86
C GLU A 67 9.26 2.14 -1.63
N GLN A 68 9.08 0.98 -2.27
CA GLN A 68 7.87 0.19 -2.18
C GLN A 68 8.23 -1.22 -1.70
N LEU A 69 7.43 -1.76 -0.78
CA LEU A 69 7.59 -3.09 -0.21
C LEU A 69 6.33 -3.88 -0.53
N PHE A 70 6.49 -4.99 -1.23
CA PHE A 70 5.40 -5.88 -1.60
C PHE A 70 5.52 -7.20 -0.85
N PHE A 71 4.41 -7.67 -0.28
CA PHE A 71 4.33 -8.97 0.38
C PHE A 71 2.91 -9.53 0.26
N HIS A 72 2.76 -10.83 0.49
CA HIS A 72 1.44 -11.46 0.53
C HIS A 72 0.83 -11.39 1.94
N ASP A 73 -0.47 -11.13 2.00
CA ASP A 73 -1.28 -11.45 3.17
C ASP A 73 -1.49 -12.98 3.30
N PRO A 74 -2.13 -13.48 4.38
CA PRO A 74 -2.39 -14.91 4.54
C PRO A 74 -3.20 -15.57 3.41
N ASP A 75 -3.99 -14.78 2.68
CA ASP A 75 -4.83 -15.22 1.57
C ASP A 75 -4.14 -15.13 0.21
N GLY A 76 -2.93 -14.57 0.15
CA GLY A 76 -2.16 -14.43 -1.08
C GLY A 76 -2.44 -13.14 -1.85
N ASN A 77 -3.17 -12.18 -1.27
CA ASN A 77 -3.32 -10.85 -1.86
C ASN A 77 -2.02 -10.07 -1.67
N VAL A 78 -1.64 -9.29 -2.68
CA VAL A 78 -0.45 -8.45 -2.60
C VAL A 78 -0.78 -7.17 -1.83
N ILE A 79 -0.04 -6.93 -0.75
CA ILE A 79 -0.03 -5.66 -0.01
C ILE A 79 1.24 -4.90 -0.38
N GLU A 80 1.08 -3.63 -0.70
CA GLU A 80 2.18 -2.68 -0.86
C GLU A 80 2.27 -1.76 0.36
N ILE A 81 3.49 -1.52 0.86
CA ILE A 81 3.80 -0.39 1.74
C ILE A 81 4.77 0.53 1.03
N CYS A 82 4.41 1.81 0.91
CA CYS A 82 5.27 2.83 0.30
C CYS A 82 5.39 4.10 1.16
N ASN A 83 6.41 4.91 0.87
CA ASN A 83 6.56 6.26 1.41
C ASN A 83 6.07 7.35 0.44
N CYS A 84 4.97 7.09 -0.28
CA CYS A 84 4.50 7.89 -1.41
C CYS A 84 4.08 9.36 -1.12
N GLU A 85 4.30 9.93 0.07
CA GLU A 85 3.96 11.35 0.37
C GLU A 85 4.75 12.36 -0.47
N ASP A 86 5.79 11.93 -1.18
CA ASP A 86 6.64 12.80 -2.01
C ASP A 86 6.14 12.99 -3.46
N LEU A 87 5.01 12.40 -3.86
CA LEU A 87 4.44 12.59 -5.20
C LEU A 87 3.37 13.71 -5.16
N PRO A 88 3.50 14.79 -5.96
CA PRO A 88 2.51 15.85 -6.00
C PRO A 88 1.18 15.30 -6.54
N VAL A 89 0.17 15.22 -5.68
CA VAL A 89 -1.20 14.94 -6.10
C VAL A 89 -1.72 16.17 -6.83
N VAL A 90 -1.80 16.09 -8.15
CA VAL A 90 -2.47 17.12 -8.96
C VAL A 90 -3.97 16.83 -8.91
N PRO A 91 -4.79 17.70 -8.28
CA PRO A 91 -6.25 17.52 -8.29
C PRO A 91 -6.76 17.59 -9.73
N LEU A 92 -7.64 16.66 -10.12
CA LEU A 92 -8.23 16.62 -11.46
C LEU A 92 -9.27 17.74 -11.72
N ALA A 93 -9.51 18.65 -10.76
CA ALA A 93 -10.49 19.73 -10.85
C ALA A 93 -9.91 21.08 -10.35
N PRO A 94 -10.39 22.22 -10.90
CA PRO A 94 -9.89 23.55 -10.55
C PRO A 94 -10.20 23.94 -9.09
N PRO A 95 -9.41 24.87 -8.51
CA PRO A 95 -9.36 25.13 -7.07
C PRO A 95 -10.55 25.97 -6.61
N ALA A 96 -11.73 25.38 -6.55
CA ALA A 96 -12.81 25.85 -5.70
C ALA A 96 -13.08 24.74 -4.69
N CYS A 97 -12.59 24.94 -3.46
CA CYS A 97 -12.81 24.08 -2.29
C CYS A 97 -11.93 22.81 -2.19
N LEU A 98 -10.61 22.97 -2.05
CA LEU A 98 -9.75 21.86 -1.59
C LEU A 98 -9.64 21.90 -0.06
N ALA A 99 -10.42 21.08 0.62
CA ALA A 99 -10.09 20.66 1.98
C ALA A 99 -8.83 19.78 1.92
N LYS A 100 -7.92 19.92 2.90
CA LYS A 100 -6.78 19.00 3.04
C LYS A 100 -7.33 17.58 3.21
N GLN A 101 -7.11 16.70 2.23
CA GLN A 101 -7.45 15.29 2.37
C GLN A 101 -6.56 14.69 3.47
N THR A 102 -7.19 14.18 4.52
CA THR A 102 -6.52 13.64 5.70
C THR A 102 -6.04 12.19 5.51
N VAL A 103 -6.49 11.52 4.43
CA VAL A 103 -6.14 10.15 4.07
C VAL A 103 -6.12 10.04 2.55
N GLN A 104 -5.07 9.46 1.97
CA GLN A 104 -4.96 9.16 0.54
C GLN A 104 -4.80 7.66 0.34
N MET A 105 -5.80 7.06 -0.32
CA MET A 105 -5.73 5.69 -0.82
C MET A 105 -5.50 5.74 -2.32
N ASN A 106 -4.42 5.12 -2.79
CA ASN A 106 -4.16 4.97 -4.22
C ASN A 106 -4.62 3.57 -4.63
N VAL A 107 -5.49 3.49 -5.63
CA VAL A 107 -5.82 2.24 -6.32
C VAL A 107 -5.09 2.29 -7.65
N HIS A 108 -4.06 1.45 -7.81
CA HIS A 108 -3.40 1.26 -9.09
C HIS A 108 -4.20 0.19 -9.87
N LEU A 109 -4.83 0.60 -10.98
CA LEU A 109 -5.56 -0.28 -11.90
C LEU A 109 -4.65 -0.77 -13.04
#